data_AF-F7BD50-F1
#
_entry.id   AF-F7BD50-F1
#
_cell.length_a   1.000
_cell.length_b   1.000
_cell.length_c   1.000
_cell.angle_alpha   90.00
_cell.angle_beta   90.00
_cell.angle_gamma   90.00
#
_symmetry.space_group_name_H-M   'P 1'
#
loop_
_entity.id
_entity.type
_entity.pdbx_description
1 polymer ?
#
loop_
_entity_poly.entity_id
_entity_poly.type
_entity_poly.pdbx_seq_one_letter_code
_entity_poly.pdbx_strand_id
1 'polypeptide(L)'
;MILNGVCVIWKGWIDLQRLDGMGCLEFDEERAQQEDALAQQAFEEARRRTREFEDRDRSHREEMEARRQQDPSPGSNLGSGDDLKLR
;
A
#
# COMPACT_ATOMS: atom_id res chain seq x y z
N MET A 1 1.02 -1.24 28.36
CA MET A 1 0.32 -2.20 27.48
C MET A 1 -0.63 -1.42 26.56
N ILE A 2 -1.19 -2.03 25.52
CA ILE A 2 -2.15 -1.36 24.62
C ILE A 2 -3.48 -2.09 24.71
N LEU A 3 -4.56 -1.38 25.06
CA LEU A 3 -5.92 -1.91 25.14
C LEU A 3 -6.80 -1.16 24.15
N ASN A 4 -7.35 -1.86 23.14
CA ASN A 4 -8.20 -1.28 22.09
C ASN A 4 -7.58 -0.03 21.41
N GLY A 5 -6.25 -0.04 21.23
CA GLY A 5 -5.52 1.10 20.65
C GLY A 5 -5.10 2.18 21.65
N VAL A 6 -5.43 2.06 22.94
CA VAL A 6 -5.03 3.04 23.96
C VAL A 6 -3.84 2.51 24.77
N CYS A 7 -2.75 3.29 24.81
CA CYS A 7 -1.58 3.00 25.65
C CYS A 7 -1.89 3.26 27.12
N VAL A 8 -1.74 2.24 27.95
CA VAL A 8 -2.02 2.32 29.40
C VAL A 8 -0.99 1.59 30.25
N ILE A 9 -0.82 2.06 31.48
CA ILE A 9 -0.08 1.39 32.55
C ILE A 9 -1.12 0.84 33.54
N TRP A 10 -1.07 -0.47 33.81
CA TRP A 10 -1.85 -1.05 34.90
C TRP A 10 -1.04 -0.93 36.19
N LYS A 11 -1.66 -0.36 37.22
CA LYS A 11 -1.08 -0.27 38.56
C LYS A 11 -2.07 -0.87 39.55
N GLY A 12 -1.56 -1.68 40.45
CA GLY A 12 -2.38 -2.32 41.46
C GLY A 12 -1.55 -3.12 42.44
N TRP A 13 -2.24 -3.66 43.43
CA TRP A 13 -1.68 -4.53 44.45
C TRP A 13 -2.63 -5.70 44.67
N ILE A 14 -2.08 -6.80 45.20
CA ILE A 14 -2.82 -8.00 45.58
C ILE A 14 -2.36 -8.41 46.98
N ASP A 15 -3.32 -8.72 47.84
CA ASP A 15 -3.10 -9.39 49.12
C ASP A 15 -2.75 -10.87 48.87
N LEU A 16 -1.58 -11.33 49.32
CA LEU A 16 -1.11 -12.69 49.06
C LEU A 16 -1.86 -13.77 49.88
N GLN A 17 -2.54 -13.39 50.96
CA GLN A 17 -3.29 -14.32 51.80
C GLN A 17 -4.75 -14.41 51.38
N ARG A 18 -5.40 -13.27 51.10
CA ARG A 18 -6.80 -13.19 50.69
C ARG A 18 -6.99 -13.36 49.18
N LEU A 19 -5.92 -13.20 48.40
CA LEU A 19 -5.92 -13.25 46.93
C LEU A 19 -6.89 -12.26 46.29
N ASP A 20 -7.17 -11.15 46.96
CA ASP A 20 -7.91 -10.02 46.43
C ASP A 20 -7.02 -8.78 46.35
N GLY A 21 -7.53 -7.73 45.70
CA GLY A 21 -6.73 -6.55 45.45
C GLY A 21 -7.50 -5.49 44.68
N MET A 22 -6.81 -4.41 44.36
CA MET A 22 -7.35 -3.30 43.57
C MET A 22 -6.30 -2.84 42.57
N GLY A 23 -6.77 -2.33 41.45
CA GLY A 23 -5.92 -1.70 40.46
C GLY A 23 -6.68 -0.72 39.59
N CYS A 24 -5.95 0.17 38.95
CA CYS A 24 -6.45 1.13 37.99
C CYS A 24 -5.59 1.13 36.72
N LEU A 25 -6.12 1.73 35.67
CA LEU A 25 -5.41 2.01 34.44
C LEU A 25 -5.07 3.50 34.42
N GLU A 26 -3.82 3.82 34.11
CA GLU A 26 -3.36 5.17 33.84
C GLU A 26 -2.96 5.29 32.37
N PHE A 27 -3.18 6.46 31.78
CA PHE A 27 -2.74 6.72 30.42
C PHE A 27 -1.22 6.80 30.35
N ASP A 28 -0.63 6.12 29.38
CA ASP A 28 0.81 6.14 29.12
C ASP A 28 1.11 7.12 27.98
N GLU A 29 1.30 8.39 28.33
CA GLU A 29 1.48 9.46 27.34
C GLU A 29 2.76 9.28 26.53
N GLU A 30 3.86 8.87 27.17
CA GLU A 30 5.14 8.65 26.50
C GLU A 30 5.02 7.54 25.46
N ARG A 31 4.45 6.39 25.83
CA ARG A 31 4.22 5.31 24.85
C ARG A 31 3.22 5.72 23.80
N ALA A 32 2.16 6.44 24.14
CA ALA A 32 1.18 6.89 23.16
C ALA A 32 1.84 7.74 22.06
N GLN A 33 2.72 8.67 22.44
CA GLN A 33 3.47 9.49 21.47
C GLN A 33 4.41 8.65 20.58
N GLN A 34 5.09 7.66 21.15
CA GLN A 34 5.95 6.75 20.39
C GLN A 34 5.16 5.90 19.41
N GLU A 35 4.05 5.30 19.85
CA GLU A 35 3.17 4.48 19.01
C GLU A 35 2.50 5.33 17.92
N ASP A 36 2.08 6.56 18.23
CA ASP A 36 1.52 7.49 17.23
C ASP A 36 2.56 7.84 16.15
N ALA A 37 3.81 8.08 16.53
CA ALA A 37 4.88 8.34 15.57
C ALA A 37 5.13 7.11 14.66
N LEU A 38 5.14 5.90 15.23
CA LEU A 38 5.28 4.67 14.46
C LEU A 38 4.09 4.43 13.53
N ALA A 39 2.87 4.69 14.00
CA ALA A 39 1.66 4.57 13.19
C ALA A 39 1.65 5.56 12.02
N GLN A 40 2.08 6.81 12.25
CA GLN A 40 2.24 7.81 11.20
C GLN A 40 3.26 7.37 10.16
N GLN A 41 4.43 6.87 10.59
CA GLN A 41 5.45 6.36 9.66
C GLN A 41 4.93 5.19 8.82
N ALA A 42 4.28 4.21 9.45
CA ALA A 42 3.70 3.08 8.75
C ALA A 42 2.61 3.52 7.74
N PHE A 43 1.79 4.49 8.11
CA PHE A 43 0.75 5.05 7.25
C PHE A 43 1.35 5.80 6.05
N GLU A 44 2.34 6.65 6.28
CA GLU A 44 3.03 7.38 5.21
C GLU A 44 3.76 6.43 4.26
N GLU A 45 4.42 5.41 4.79
CA GLU A 45 5.07 4.40 3.98
C GLU A 45 4.06 3.62 3.13
N ALA A 46 2.96 3.18 3.71
CA ALA A 46 1.89 2.52 2.98
C ALA A 46 1.33 3.42 1.87
N ARG A 47 1.05 4.70 2.20
CA ARG A 47 0.56 5.69 1.24
C ARG A 47 1.55 5.93 0.10
N ARG A 48 2.84 6.03 0.41
CA ARG A 48 3.91 6.18 -0.59
C ARG A 48 3.96 4.97 -1.52
N ARG A 49 3.95 3.76 -0.97
CA ARG A 49 3.97 2.52 -1.76
C ARG A 49 2.77 2.41 -2.69
N THR A 50 1.57 2.76 -2.21
CA THR A 50 0.36 2.78 -3.05
C THR A 50 0.49 3.77 -4.20
N ARG A 51 0.97 4.98 -3.93
CA ARG A 51 1.18 6.01 -4.97
C ARG A 51 2.22 5.59 -6.01
N GLU A 52 3.36 5.06 -5.56
CA GLU A 52 4.41 4.58 -6.48
C GLU A 52 3.89 3.46 -7.40
N PHE A 53 2.99 2.61 -6.90
CA PHE A 53 2.35 1.58 -7.71
C PHE A 53 1.42 2.18 -8.76
N GLU A 54 0.55 3.12 -8.37
CA GLU A 54 -0.35 3.82 -9.30
C GLU A 54 0.41 4.60 -10.39
N ASP A 55 1.50 5.26 -10.02
CA ASP A 55 2.33 6.03 -10.96
C ASP A 55 3.05 5.11 -11.96
N ARG A 56 3.52 3.93 -11.50
CA ARG A 56 4.13 2.91 -12.39
C ARG A 56 3.10 2.30 -13.35
N ASP A 57 1.90 2.00 -12.86
CA ASP A 57 0.83 1.47 -13.71
C ASP A 57 0.44 2.46 -14.81
N ARG A 58 0.30 3.74 -14.46
CA ARG A 58 0.04 4.82 -15.42
C ARG A 58 1.16 4.94 -16.45
N SER A 59 2.42 5.02 -16.00
CA SER A 59 3.57 5.16 -16.90
C SER A 59 3.70 3.96 -17.84
N HIS A 60 3.47 2.74 -17.36
CA HIS A 60 3.48 1.53 -18.19
C HIS A 60 2.37 1.57 -19.25
N ARG A 61 1.17 2.03 -18.89
CA ARG A 61 0.06 2.19 -19.83
C ARG A 61 0.38 3.23 -20.91
N GLU A 62 0.92 4.39 -20.50
CA GLU A 62 1.31 5.46 -21.43
C GLU A 62 2.41 4.99 -22.39
N GLU A 63 3.42 4.24 -21.91
CA GLU A 63 4.46 3.67 -22.78
C GLU A 63 3.87 2.69 -23.81
N MET A 64 2.95 1.82 -23.38
CA MET A 64 2.28 0.87 -24.28
C MET A 64 1.41 1.58 -25.33
N GLU A 65 0.71 2.65 -24.94
CA GLU A 65 -0.07 3.49 -25.86
C GLU A 65 0.84 4.24 -26.84
N ALA A 66 1.99 4.76 -26.39
CA ALA A 66 2.98 5.42 -27.23
C ALA A 66 3.62 4.46 -28.24
N ARG A 67 3.99 3.24 -27.82
CA ARG A 67 4.50 2.17 -28.70
C ARG A 67 3.48 1.80 -29.77
N ARG A 68 2.19 1.66 -29.41
CA ARG A 68 1.11 1.39 -30.37
C ARG A 68 0.93 2.50 -31.40
N GLN A 69 1.17 3.76 -31.05
CA GLN A 69 1.08 4.89 -31.98
C GLN A 69 2.31 5.01 -32.89
N GLN A 70 3.46 4.45 -32.49
CA GLN A 70 4.70 4.47 -33.26
C GLN A 70 4.84 3.31 -34.25
N ASP A 71 4.00 2.27 -34.18
CA ASP A 71 3.89 1.22 -35.19
C ASP A 71 2.79 1.54 -36.22
N PRO A 72 3.08 2.23 -37.35
CA PRO A 72 2.22 2.15 -38.52
C PRO A 72 2.39 0.73 -39.10
N SER A 73 1.39 -0.13 -38.96
CA SER A 73 1.42 -1.47 -39.56
C SER A 73 1.85 -1.40 -41.04
N PRO A 74 2.84 -2.19 -41.50
CA PRO A 74 2.98 -2.45 -42.93
C PRO A 74 1.76 -3.29 -43.34
N GLY A 75 0.93 -2.71 -44.19
CA GLY A 75 -0.38 -3.23 -44.56
C GLY A 75 -0.37 -4.70 -44.96
N SER A 76 -1.00 -5.55 -44.16
CA SER A 76 -1.47 -6.86 -44.57
C SER A 76 -2.83 -6.70 -45.26
N ASN A 77 -2.81 -6.35 -46.55
CA ASN A 77 -3.97 -6.56 -47.43
C ASN A 77 -3.78 -7.87 -48.20
N LEU A 78 -4.44 -8.91 -47.70
CA LEU A 78 -4.89 -10.03 -48.51
C LEU A 78 -5.90 -9.51 -49.54
N GLY A 79 -5.66 -9.72 -50.84
CA GLY A 79 -6.72 -9.57 -51.85
C GLY A 79 -6.27 -9.21 -53.26
N SER A 80 -6.13 -10.24 -54.11
CA SER A 80 -6.62 -10.35 -55.50
C SER A 80 -6.28 -9.25 -56.54
N GLY A 81 -5.62 -9.66 -57.63
CA GLY A 81 -5.55 -8.89 -58.88
C GLY A 81 -4.50 -9.46 -59.85
N ASP A 82 -4.98 -10.11 -60.90
CA ASP A 82 -4.25 -10.93 -61.87
C ASP A 82 -3.27 -10.19 -62.81
N ASP A 83 -2.43 -11.02 -63.45
CA ASP A 83 -1.88 -10.92 -64.81
C ASP A 83 -0.80 -9.85 -65.11
N LEU A 84 0.45 -10.33 -65.21
CA LEU A 84 1.34 -9.87 -66.26
C LEU A 84 2.16 -11.02 -66.85
N LYS A 85 1.63 -11.58 -67.95
CA LYS A 85 2.39 -12.25 -69.01
C LYS A 85 3.73 -11.56 -69.26
N LEU A 86 4.83 -12.30 -69.25
CA LEU A 86 5.96 -12.02 -70.12
C LEU A 86 6.78 -13.29 -70.40
N ARG A 87 6.57 -13.79 -71.62
CA ARG A 87 7.51 -14.46 -72.55
C ARG A 87 8.51 -15.49 -72.05
#